data_AF-A0AAD1KZI0-F1
#
_entry.id   AF-A0AAD1KZI0-F1
#
_cell.length_a   1.000
_cell.length_b   1.000
_cell.length_c   1.000
_cell.angle_alpha   90.00
_cell.angle_beta   90.00
_cell.angle_gamma   90.00
#
_symmetry.space_group_name_H-M   'P 1'
#
loop_
_entity.id
_entity.type
_entity.pdbx_description
1 polymer ?
#
loop_
_entity_poly.entity_id
_entity_poly.type
_entity_poly.pdbx_seq_one_letter_code
_entity_poly.pdbx_strand_id
1 'polypeptide(L)' 'MESRGFDFEMVNVDLHPDMADRLRDQGFRQLPVVVAGETSWSGFRPDMINRLRPAPQVASA' A
#
# COMPACT_ATOMS: atom_id res chain seq x y z
N MET A 1 -0.38 9.91 -1.09
CA MET A 1 0.95 9.37 -0.76
C MET A 1 2.01 10.37 -1.19
N GLU A 2 2.08 10.71 -2.49
CA GLU A 2 2.89 11.81 -3.06
C GLU A 2 2.92 13.10 -2.22
N SER A 3 1.77 13.73 -1.99
CA SER A 3 1.64 14.99 -1.23
C SER A 3 2.09 14.89 0.23
N ARG A 4 2.32 13.69 0.74
CA ARG A 4 2.79 13.44 2.12
C ARG A 4 4.25 12.96 2.17
N GLY A 5 4.94 12.93 1.03
CA GLY A 5 6.35 12.53 0.92
C GLY A 5 6.57 11.04 1.14
N PHE A 6 5.55 10.19 0.90
CA PHE A 6 5.74 8.74 0.91
C PHE A 6 6.21 8.28 -0.46
N ASP A 7 7.29 7.51 -0.48
CA ASP A 7 7.63 6.65 -1.61
C ASP A 7 6.69 5.44 -1.60
N PHE A 8 6.10 5.11 -2.74
CA PHE A 8 5.20 3.97 -2.89
C PHE A 8 5.19 3.49 -4.34
N GLU A 9 4.97 2.19 -4.49
CA GLU A 9 4.75 1.57 -5.80
C GLU A 9 3.26 1.34 -6.02
N MET A 10 2.78 1.60 -7.23
CA MET A 10 1.42 1.27 -7.64
C MET A 10 1.44 0.04 -8.55
N VAL A 11 0.82 -1.04 -8.08
CA VAL A 11 0.68 -2.28 -8.85
C VAL A 11 -0.75 -2.39 -9.36
N ASN A 12 -0.94 -2.43 -10.68
CA ASN A 12 -2.23 -2.71 -11.28
C ASN A 12 -2.52 -4.21 -11.27
N VAL A 13 -3.36 -4.65 -10.34
CA VAL A 13 -3.71 -6.07 -10.15
C VAL A 13 -4.43 -6.70 -11.35
N ASP A 14 -5.00 -5.91 -12.25
CA ASP A 14 -5.61 -6.40 -13.49
C ASP A 14 -4.57 -7.03 -14.44
N LEU A 15 -3.34 -6.49 -14.42
CA LEU A 15 -2.21 -7.01 -15.19
C LEU A 15 -1.50 -8.19 -14.49
N HIS A 16 -1.88 -8.49 -13.24
CA HIS A 16 -1.24 -9.47 -12.38
C HIS A 16 -2.29 -10.35 -11.68
N PRO A 17 -2.94 -11.29 -12.39
CA PRO A 17 -4.02 -12.10 -11.84
C PRO A 17 -3.61 -12.93 -10.62
N ASP A 18 -2.35 -13.39 -10.55
CA ASP A 18 -1.78 -14.11 -9.40
C ASP A 18 -1.77 -13.24 -8.13
N MET A 19 -1.43 -11.94 -8.26
CA MET A 19 -1.50 -11.00 -7.14
C MET A 19 -2.94 -10.74 -6.71
N ALA A 20 -3.87 -10.62 -7.65
CA ALA A 20 -5.29 -10.47 -7.33
C ALA A 20 -5.82 -11.69 -6.56
N ASP A 21 -5.41 -12.91 -6.92
CA ASP A 21 -5.77 -14.14 -6.22
C ASP A 21 -5.22 -14.16 -4.78
N ARG A 22 -3.92 -13.85 -4.62
CA ARG A 22 -3.29 -13.73 -3.28
C ARG A 22 -3.98 -12.73 -2.38
N LEU A 23 -4.39 -11.57 -2.91
CA LEU A 23 -5.11 -10.57 -2.14
C LEU A 23 -6.48 -11.08 -1.68
N ARG A 24 -7.17 -11.87 -2.51
CA ARG A 24 -8.44 -12.51 -2.13
C ARG A 24 -8.24 -13.57 -1.06
N ASP A 25 -7.18 -14.39 -1.16
CA ASP A 25 -6.83 -15.41 -0.16
C ASP A 25 -6.52 -14.78 1.21
N GLN A 26 -5.83 -13.64 1.21
CA GLN A 26 -5.60 -12.81 2.41
C GLN A 26 -6.89 -12.17 2.97
N GLY A 27 -8.02 -12.35 2.31
CA GLY A 27 -9.33 -11.88 2.76
C GLY A 27 -9.68 -10.46 2.31
N PHE A 28 -8.85 -9.81 1.48
CA PHE A 28 -9.19 -8.50 0.93
C PHE A 28 -10.30 -8.65 -0.11
N ARG A 29 -11.35 -7.83 0.05
CA ARG A 29 -12.53 -7.83 -0.83
C ARG A 29 -12.76 -6.51 -1.54
N GLN A 30 -11.92 -5.50 -1.25
CA GLN A 30 -12.05 -4.16 -1.79
C GLN A 30 -10.67 -3.64 -2.24
N LEU A 31 -10.66 -2.93 -3.36
CA LEU A 31 -9.51 -2.15 -3.83
C LEU A 31 -9.70 -0.66 -3.49
N PRO A 32 -8.61 0.13 -3.40
CA PRO A 32 -7.21 -0.30 -3.42
C PRO A 32 -6.83 -1.07 -2.15
N VAL A 33 -5.87 -2.00 -2.27
CA VAL A 33 -5.15 -2.54 -1.10
C VAL A 33 -3.87 -1.76 -0.95
N VAL A 34 -3.58 -1.32 0.27
CA VAL A 34 -2.33 -0.63 0.60
C VAL A 34 -1.59 -1.49 1.62
N VAL A 35 -0.32 -1.73 1.35
CA VAL A 35 0.60 -2.43 2.24
C VAL A 35 1.71 -1.45 2.63
N ALA A 36 1.89 -1.23 3.93
CA ALA A 36 2.87 -0.32 4.49
C ALA A 36 3.60 -1.02 5.65
N GLY A 37 4.76 -1.62 5.34
CA GLY A 37 5.49 -2.45 6.29
C GLY A 37 4.64 -3.63 6.77
N GLU A 38 4.42 -3.72 8.08
CA GLU A 38 3.63 -4.77 8.72
C GLU A 38 2.12 -4.49 8.70
N THR A 39 1.71 -3.29 8.28
CA THR A 39 0.28 -2.89 8.25
C THR A 39 -0.26 -2.93 6.84
N SER A 40 -1.40 -3.59 6.65
CA SER A 40 -2.12 -3.62 5.38
C SER A 40 -3.60 -3.36 5.58
N TRP A 41 -4.22 -2.64 4.65
CA TRP A 41 -5.67 -2.39 4.65
C TRP A 41 -6.23 -2.29 3.24
N SER A 42 -7.54 -2.47 3.12
CA SER A 42 -8.30 -2.24 1.89
C SER A 42 -9.16 -0.98 1.97
N GLY A 43 -9.37 -0.34 0.82
CA GLY A 43 -10.24 0.82 0.64
C GLY A 43 -9.55 2.16 0.92
N PHE A 44 -10.25 3.25 0.61
CA PHE A 44 -9.75 4.60 0.83
C PHE A 44 -9.82 4.97 2.32
N ARG A 45 -8.68 4.86 3.01
CA ARG A 45 -8.53 5.11 4.45
C ARG A 45 -7.52 6.24 4.70
N PRO A 46 -7.91 7.52 4.54
CA PRO A 46 -7.01 8.64 4.77
C PRO A 46 -6.50 8.71 6.21
N ASP A 47 -7.28 8.17 7.16
CA ASP A 47 -6.93 8.03 8.58
C ASP A 47 -5.72 7.10 8.79
N MET A 48 -5.68 5.94 8.10
CA MET A 48 -4.56 5.00 8.18
C MET A 48 -3.30 5.61 7.56
N ILE A 49 -3.46 6.30 6.42
CA ILE A 49 -2.35 6.99 5.75
C ILE A 49 -1.77 8.10 6.62
N ASN A 50 -2.59 8.79 7.43
CA ASN A 50 -2.12 9.83 8.35
C ASN A 50 -1.28 9.27 9.52
N ARG A 51 -1.43 7.98 9.85
CA ARG A 51 -0.68 7.33 10.93
C ARG A 51 0.70 6.86 10.49
N LEU A 52 0.90 6.71 9.19
CA LEU A 52 2.19 6.33 8.63
C LEU A 52 3.21 7.43 8.92
N ARG A 53 4.44 7.02 9.24
CA ARG A 53 5.59 7.90 9.22
C ARG A 53 6.44 7.52 8.01
N PRO A 54 6.87 8.48 7.18
CA PRO A 54 7.79 8.18 6.11
C PRO A 54 9.05 7.57 6.75
N ALA A 55 9.57 6.50 6.14
CA ALA A 55 10.84 5.94 6.57
C ALA A 55 11.90 7.07 6.52
N PRO A 56 12.85 7.12 7.47
CA PRO A 56 13.94 8.06 7.36
C PRO A 56 14.64 7.79 6.02
N GLN A 57 14.60 8.77 5.12
CA GLN A 57 15.33 8.71 3.86
C GLN A 57 16.81 8.63 4.22
N VAL A 58 17.36 7.41 4.22
CA VAL A 58 18.80 7.20 4.37
C VAL A 58 19.46 7.82 3.16
N ALA A 59 19.99 9.03 3.34
CA ALA A 59 20.84 9.69 2.37
C ALA A 59 22.13 8.86 2.25
N SER A 60 22.22 8.02 1.23
CA SER A 60 23.48 7.43 0.81
C SER A 60 24.36 8.56 0.27
N ALA A 61 25.43 8.87 1.00
CA ALA A 61 26.49 9.80 0.60
C ALA A 61 27.52 9.13 -0.32
#